data_AF-A0A2V7HF99-F1
#
_entry.id   AF-A0A2V7HF99-F1
#
_cell.length_a   1.000
_cell.length_b   1.000
_cell.length_c   1.000
_cell.angle_alpha   90.00
_cell.angle_beta   90.00
_cell.angle_gamma   90.00
#
_symmetry.space_group_name_H-M   'P 1'
#
loop_
_entity.id
_entity.type
_entity.pdbx_description
1 polymer ?
#
loop_
_entity_poly.entity_id
_entity_poly.type
_entity_poly.pdbx_seq_one_letter_code
_entity_poly.pdbx_strand_id
1 'polypeptide(L)' 'MILGRGEDARKVRDWLTTAARVPGFIGFAVGRTVFWDALVAWRARKTTREEAVAEIARRYKEFVDTFETARALSATRTE' A
#
# COMPACT_ATOMS: atom_id res chain seq x y z
N MET A 1 -12.72 -0.86 -5.83
CA MET A 1 -11.52 -1.02 -4.96
C MET A 1 -10.36 -1.60 -5.76
N ILE A 2 -9.11 -1.29 -5.41
CA ILE A 2 -7.89 -1.71 -6.14
C ILE A 2 -7.29 -2.98 -5.52
N LEU A 3 -6.88 -3.96 -6.33
CA LEU A 3 -6.20 -5.17 -5.84
C LEU A 3 -4.71 -5.14 -6.19
N GLY A 4 -3.85 -5.52 -5.23
CA GLY A 4 -2.40 -5.54 -5.44
C GLY A 4 -1.87 -6.62 -6.38
N ARG A 5 -2.64 -7.70 -6.63
CA ARG A 5 -2.34 -8.81 -7.58
C ARG A 5 -0.96 -9.50 -7.43
N GLY A 6 -0.24 -9.27 -6.34
CA GLY A 6 1.12 -9.80 -6.15
C GLY A 6 2.18 -9.02 -6.93
N GLU A 7 1.86 -7.81 -7.37
CA GLU A 7 2.77 -6.94 -8.10
C GLU A 7 3.70 -6.18 -7.15
N ASP A 8 4.73 -5.56 -7.71
CA ASP A 8 5.70 -4.80 -6.93
C ASP A 8 5.13 -3.50 -6.37
N ALA A 9 5.83 -2.94 -5.38
CA ALA A 9 5.39 -1.76 -4.66
C ALA A 9 5.28 -0.51 -5.55
N ARG A 10 6.12 -0.37 -6.59
CA ARG A 10 6.07 0.79 -7.48
C ARG A 10 4.77 0.78 -8.27
N LYS A 11 4.45 -0.34 -8.90
CA LYS A 11 3.26 -0.49 -9.72
C LYS A 11 1.97 -0.39 -8.91
N VAL A 12 1.99 -0.91 -7.68
CA VAL A 12 0.89 -0.70 -6.73
C VAL A 12 0.71 0.78 -6.42
N ARG A 13 1.79 1.54 -6.13
CA ARG A 13 1.68 2.99 -5.87
C ARG A 13 1.11 3.76 -7.06
N ASP A 14 1.48 3.39 -8.28
CA ASP A 14 0.94 4.01 -9.49
C ASP A 14 -0.57 3.79 -9.57
N TRP A 15 -1.03 2.55 -9.37
CA TRP A 15 -2.46 2.22 -9.37
C TRP A 15 -3.24 2.93 -8.27
N LEU A 16 -2.69 3.00 -7.06
CA LEU A 16 -3.31 3.72 -5.95
C LEU A 16 -3.45 5.21 -6.28
N THR A 17 -2.39 5.81 -6.83
CA THR A 17 -2.37 7.23 -7.19
C THR A 17 -3.39 7.55 -8.29
N THR A 18 -3.49 6.71 -9.32
CA THR A 18 -4.46 6.90 -10.40
C THR A 18 -5.89 6.69 -9.90
N ALA A 19 -6.16 5.59 -9.21
CA ALA A 19 -7.52 5.20 -8.86
C ALA A 19 -8.11 6.06 -7.74
N ALA A 20 -7.29 6.56 -6.79
CA ALA A 20 -7.74 7.48 -5.73
C ALA A 20 -8.40 8.76 -6.26
N ARG A 21 -8.12 9.12 -7.52
CA ARG A 21 -8.65 10.31 -8.19
C ARG A 21 -9.95 10.06 -8.95
N VAL A 22 -10.38 8.80 -9.07
CA VAL A 22 -11.56 8.41 -9.85
C VAL A 22 -12.75 8.23 -8.92
N PRO A 23 -13.86 8.96 -9.12
CA PRO A 23 -15.09 8.77 -8.34
C PRO A 23 -15.54 7.30 -8.34
N GLY A 24 -15.93 6.80 -7.16
CA GLY A 24 -16.34 5.41 -6.96
C GLY A 24 -15.23 4.45 -6.49
N PHE A 25 -13.95 4.85 -6.53
CA PHE A 25 -12.88 4.12 -5.87
C PHE A 25 -12.71 4.58 -4.42
N ILE A 26 -13.25 3.81 -3.48
CA ILE A 26 -13.25 4.15 -2.05
C ILE A 26 -12.11 3.55 -1.22
N GLY A 27 -11.20 2.78 -1.83
CA GLY A 27 -10.08 2.15 -1.12
C GLY A 27 -9.41 1.02 -1.90
N PHE A 28 -8.50 0.30 -1.23
CA PHE A 28 -7.66 -0.74 -1.82
C PHE A 28 -7.55 -2.00 -0.94
N ALA A 29 -7.13 -3.10 -1.55
CA ALA A 29 -6.75 -4.35 -0.89
C ALA A 29 -5.42 -4.87 -1.49
N VAL A 30 -4.32 -4.63 -0.76
CA VAL A 30 -2.96 -5.01 -1.16
C VAL A 30 -2.36 -5.86 -0.03
N GLY A 31 -2.22 -7.16 -0.27
CA GLY A 31 -1.71 -8.12 0.71
C GLY A 31 -0.23 -8.44 0.51
N ARG A 32 0.08 -9.37 -0.41
CA ARG A 32 1.43 -9.93 -0.61
C ARG A 32 2.53 -8.86 -0.73
N THR A 33 2.29 -7.79 -1.48
CA THR A 33 3.23 -6.67 -1.63
C THR A 33 3.58 -5.99 -0.30
N VAL A 34 2.66 -5.98 0.66
CA VAL A 34 2.89 -5.40 2.00
C VAL A 34 3.68 -6.38 2.88
N PHE A 35 3.22 -7.62 3.02
CA PHE A 35 3.72 -8.50 4.09
C PHE A 35 4.70 -9.59 3.68
N TRP A 36 4.79 -9.95 2.40
CA TRP A 36 5.45 -11.20 1.99
C TRP A 36 6.94 -11.25 2.37
N ASP A 37 7.73 -10.24 2.00
CA ASP A 37 9.17 -10.29 2.23
C ASP A 37 9.51 -10.24 3.73
N ALA A 38 8.81 -9.39 4.49
CA ALA A 38 8.99 -9.30 5.94
C ALA A 38 8.65 -10.62 6.63
N LEU A 39 7.56 -11.27 6.22
CA LEU A 39 7.15 -12.57 6.74
C LEU A 39 8.15 -13.68 6.37
N VAL A 40 8.64 -13.69 5.13
CA VAL A 40 9.65 -14.65 4.67
C VAL A 40 10.97 -14.45 5.41
N ALA A 41 11.42 -13.21 5.60
CA ALA A 41 12.65 -12.89 6.33
C ALA A 41 12.56 -13.36 7.80
N TRP A 42 11.41 -13.10 8.46
CA TRP A 42 11.18 -13.56 9.83
C TRP A 42 11.17 -15.08 9.93
N ARG A 43 10.46 -15.76 9.02
CA ARG A 43 10.44 -17.24 8.97
C ARG A 43 11.84 -17.82 8.74
N ALA A 44 12.67 -17.14 7.95
CA ALA A 44 14.06 -17.49 7.70
C ALA A 44 15.01 -17.11 8.85
N ARG A 45 14.50 -16.58 9.98
CA ARG A 45 15.27 -16.11 11.14
C ARG A 45 16.31 -15.02 10.79
N LYS A 46 16.05 -14.23 9.74
CA LYS A 46 16.91 -13.12 9.30
C LYS A 46 16.57 -11.78 9.96
N THR A 47 15.43 -11.72 10.63
CA THR A 47 14.91 -10.53 11.33
C THR A 47 14.08 -11.00 12.52
N THR A 48 13.86 -10.13 13.49
CA THR A 48 12.99 -10.38 14.64
C THR A 48 11.51 -10.28 14.27
N ARG A 49 10.64 -10.75 15.16
CA ARG A 49 9.20 -10.61 14.96
C ARG A 49 8.80 -9.12 14.97
N GLU A 50 9.41 -8.36 15.86
CA GLU A 50 9.15 -6.93 16.07
C GLU A 50 9.54 -6.12 14.85
N GLU A 51 10.71 -6.40 14.26
CA GLU A 51 11.18 -5.79 13.02
C GLU A 51 10.26 -6.14 11.84
N ALA A 52 9.82 -7.40 11.72
CA ALA A 52 8.89 -7.80 10.67
C ALA A 52 7.52 -7.10 10.80
N VAL A 53 6.99 -6.97 12.02
CA VAL A 53 5.75 -6.22 12.29
C VAL A 53 5.92 -4.74 11.92
N ALA A 54 7.03 -4.12 12.35
CA ALA A 54 7.32 -2.73 12.04
C ALA A 54 7.40 -2.49 10.52
N GLU A 55 8.05 -3.39 9.78
CA GLU A 55 8.17 -3.28 8.33
C GLU A 55 6.82 -3.45 7.61
N ILE A 56 5.99 -4.41 8.05
CA ILE A 56 4.63 -4.59 7.53
C ILE A 56 3.79 -3.33 7.75
N ALA A 57 3.83 -2.77 8.97
CA ALA A 57 3.09 -1.57 9.33
C ALA A 57 3.56 -0.36 8.51
N ARG A 58 4.87 -0.18 8.36
CA ARG A 58 5.49 0.89 7.56
C ARG A 58 5.03 0.81 6.10
N ARG A 59 5.12 -0.36 5.47
CA ARG A 59 4.69 -0.58 4.07
C ARG A 59 3.19 -0.34 3.88
N TYR A 60 2.36 -0.83 4.81
CA TYR A 60 0.93 -0.59 4.75
C TYR A 60 0.60 0.89 4.86
N LYS A 61 1.23 1.60 5.81
CA LYS A 61 1.04 3.03 6.00
C LYS A 61 1.42 3.82 4.75
N GLU A 62 2.52 3.50 4.08
CA GLU A 62 2.90 4.16 2.82
C GLU A 62 1.80 4.08 1.75
N PHE A 63 1.12 2.95 1.64
CA PHE A 63 0.01 2.79 0.68
C PHE A 63 -1.24 3.56 1.10
N VAL A 64 -1.54 3.61 2.40
CA VAL A 64 -2.59 4.49 2.95
C VAL A 64 -2.27 5.95 2.62
N ASP A 65 -1.07 6.41 2.96
CA ASP A 65 -0.63 7.79 2.73
C ASP A 65 -0.68 8.15 1.23
N THR A 66 -0.27 7.22 0.36
CA THR A 66 -0.34 7.40 -1.10
C THR A 66 -1.78 7.58 -1.58
N PHE A 67 -2.69 6.70 -1.16
CA PHE A 67 -4.09 6.74 -1.56
C PHE A 67 -4.79 8.01 -1.05
N GLU A 68 -4.61 8.32 0.23
CA GLU A 68 -5.24 9.47 0.89
C GLU A 68 -4.73 10.81 0.31
N THR A 69 -3.41 10.93 0.12
CA THR A 69 -2.81 12.12 -0.49
C THR A 69 -3.33 12.34 -1.91
N ALA A 70 -3.37 11.27 -2.73
CA ALA A 70 -3.87 11.37 -4.10
C ALA A 70 -5.36 11.72 -4.16
N ARG A 71 -6.16 11.22 -3.21
CA ARG A 71 -7.59 11.53 -3.08
C ARG A 71 -7.82 13.00 -2.70
N ALA A 72 -7.07 13.51 -1.72
CA ALA A 72 -7.17 14.91 -1.28
C ALA A 72 -6.86 15.89 -2.43
N LEU A 73 -5.84 15.60 -3.25
CA LEU A 73 -5.47 16.41 -4.42
C LEU A 73 -6.52 16.44 -5.55
N SER A 74 -7.49 15.52 -5.54
CA SER A 74 -8.64 15.57 -6.44
C SER A 74 -9.77 16.41 -5.87
N ALA A 75 -10.02 16.33 -4.56
CA ALA A 75 -11.05 17.12 -3.90
C ALA A 75 -10.81 18.62 -4.08
N THR A 76 -9.57 19.10 -3.92
CA THR A 76 -9.21 20.52 -4.04
C THR A 76 -9.29 21.09 -5.47
N ARG A 77 -9.44 20.25 -6.50
CA ARG A 77 -9.46 20.68 -7.92
C ARG A 77 -10.86 20.81 -8.50
N THR A 78 -11.88 20.51 -7.71
CA THR A 78 -13.28 20.51 -8.13
C THR A 78 -14.01 21.78 -7.63
N GLU A 79 -13.26 22.78 -7.18
CA GLU A 79 -13.73 24.12 -6.77
C GLU A 79 -13.32 25.18 -7.79
#